data_AF-A0AAD7CNP1-F1
#
_entry.id   AF-A0AAD7CNP1-F1
#
_cell.length_a   1.000
_cell.length_b   1.000
_cell.length_c   1.000
_cell.angle_alpha   90.00
_cell.angle_beta   90.00
_cell.angle_gamma   90.00
#
_symmetry.space_group_name_H-M   'P 1'
#
loop_
_entity.id
_entity.type
_entity.pdbx_description
1 polymer ?
#
loop_
_entity_poly.entity_id
_entity_poly.type
_entity_poly.pdbx_seq_one_letter_code
_entity_poly.pdbx_strand_id
1 'polypeptide(L)'
;MLASEFIIRHQPCGLHQLVIANSLASAKLRHEAGVSLRLWLPEDVRATLKKHEGAGTTNSGEYQTAIMVFYAKHACRLQPFPPEFVHSLSLADKDPAVFDAMMNGSEALASGWDITDQIHLMRHVPTLLVNGEFD
;
A
#
# COMPACT_ATOMS: atom_id res chain seq x y z
N MET A 1 -3.49 -8.35 2.61
CA MET A 1 -4.86 -7.88 2.95
C MET A 1 -5.99 -8.76 2.38
N LEU A 2 -6.42 -8.58 1.12
CA LEU A 2 -7.66 -9.22 0.62
C LEU A 2 -7.62 -10.76 0.56
N ALA A 3 -6.57 -11.35 0.00
CA ALA A 3 -6.47 -12.81 -0.09
C ALA A 3 -6.46 -13.46 1.31
N SER A 4 -5.77 -12.86 2.27
CA SER A 4 -5.73 -13.33 3.65
C SER A 4 -7.10 -13.28 4.32
N GLU A 5 -7.83 -12.17 4.16
CA GLU A 5 -9.23 -12.03 4.62
C GLU A 5 -10.14 -13.11 4.02
N PHE A 6 -10.05 -13.34 2.71
CA PHE A 6 -10.83 -14.36 2.02
C PHE A 6 -10.58 -15.75 2.62
N ILE A 7 -9.31 -16.12 2.84
CA ILE A 7 -8.94 -17.42 3.39
C ILE A 7 -9.41 -17.55 4.84
N ILE A 8 -9.16 -16.54 5.67
CA ILE A 8 -9.56 -16.53 7.08
C ILE A 8 -11.07 -16.74 7.21
N ARG A 9 -11.88 -16.05 6.39
CA ARG A 9 -13.36 -16.10 6.48
C ARG A 9 -13.97 -17.33 5.84
N HIS A 10 -13.43 -17.80 4.72
CA HIS A 10 -14.09 -18.81 3.89
C HIS A 10 -13.44 -20.18 3.90
N GLN A 11 -12.16 -20.29 4.31
CA GLN A 11 -11.40 -21.55 4.36
C GLN A 11 -11.63 -22.42 3.10
N PRO A 12 -11.41 -21.87 1.90
CA PRO A 12 -11.87 -22.48 0.66
C PRO A 12 -11.13 -23.79 0.35
N CYS A 13 -11.86 -24.91 0.25
CA CYS A 13 -11.29 -26.24 -0.01
C CYS A 13 -10.52 -26.35 -1.35
N GLY A 14 -10.84 -25.50 -2.33
CA GLY A 14 -10.19 -25.50 -3.65
C GLY A 14 -8.90 -24.68 -3.73
N LEU A 15 -8.49 -24.02 -2.65
CA LEU A 15 -7.26 -23.22 -2.66
C LEU A 15 -6.04 -24.08 -2.36
N HIS A 16 -5.19 -24.27 -3.37
CA HIS A 16 -4.00 -25.11 -3.25
C HIS A 16 -2.78 -24.38 -2.69
N GLN A 17 -2.60 -23.11 -3.03
CA GLN A 17 -1.42 -22.32 -2.68
C GLN A 17 -1.78 -20.83 -2.56
N LEU A 18 -1.04 -20.12 -1.72
CA LEU A 18 -1.15 -18.67 -1.57
C LEU A 18 0.22 -18.03 -1.83
N VAL A 19 0.23 -16.96 -2.62
CA VAL A 19 1.38 -16.05 -2.73
C VAL A 19 0.96 -14.71 -2.16
N ILE A 20 1.66 -14.27 -1.12
CA ILE A 20 1.56 -12.91 -0.57
C ILE A 20 2.76 -12.14 -1.09
N ALA A 21 2.53 -11.23 -2.04
CA ALA A 21 3.57 -10.39 -2.61
C ALA A 21 3.37 -8.94 -2.17
N ASN A 22 4.40 -8.35 -1.54
CA ASN A 22 4.45 -6.93 -1.16
C ASN A 22 3.19 -6.46 -0.40
N SER A 23 2.79 -7.23 0.62
CA SER A 23 1.51 -7.02 1.32
C SER A 23 1.66 -6.95 2.83
N LEU A 24 0.74 -6.21 3.44
CA LEU A 24 0.64 -6.08 4.89
C LEU A 24 -0.24 -7.15 5.53
N ALA A 25 0.03 -7.42 6.81
CA ALA A 25 -0.86 -8.09 7.76
C ALA A 25 -1.50 -7.10 8.77
N SER A 26 -0.97 -5.89 8.88
CA SER A 26 -1.46 -4.84 9.80
C SER A 26 -1.29 -3.45 9.18
N ALA A 27 -2.36 -2.65 9.19
CA ALA A 27 -2.36 -1.28 8.72
C ALA A 27 -1.46 -0.39 9.59
N LYS A 28 -1.41 -0.66 10.90
CA LYS A 28 -0.50 0.03 11.83
C LYS A 28 0.97 -0.19 11.44
N LEU A 29 1.38 -1.45 11.25
CA LEU A 29 2.75 -1.77 10.86
C LEU A 29 3.10 -1.18 9.49
N ARG A 30 2.16 -1.20 8.53
CA ARG A 30 2.33 -0.54 7.22
C ARG A 30 2.57 0.96 7.37
N HIS A 31 1.81 1.63 8.25
CA HIS A 31 1.97 3.06 8.49
C HIS A 31 3.35 3.38 9.10
N GLU A 32 3.76 2.64 10.13
CA GLU A 32 5.07 2.78 10.77
C GLU A 32 6.23 2.55 9.79
N ALA A 33 6.10 1.54 8.91
CA ALA A 33 7.06 1.31 7.82
C ALA A 33 7.10 2.49 6.85
N GLY A 34 5.95 2.99 6.40
CA GLY A 34 5.87 4.15 5.50
C GLY A 34 6.52 5.41 6.08
N VAL A 35 6.33 5.69 7.37
CA VAL A 35 7.03 6.78 8.07
C VAL A 35 8.54 6.58 8.07
N SER A 36 9.00 5.35 8.31
CA SER A 36 10.43 5.01 8.33
C SER A 36 11.06 5.12 6.93
N LEU A 37 10.39 4.63 5.89
CA LEU A 37 10.85 4.71 4.50
C LEU A 37 10.97 6.15 4.01
N ARG A 38 10.07 7.04 4.45
CA ARG A 38 10.16 8.48 4.13
C ARG A 38 11.47 9.11 4.60
N LEU A 39 12.11 8.60 5.66
CA LEU A 39 13.41 9.09 6.11
C LEU A 39 14.52 8.92 5.07
N TRP A 40 14.33 8.03 4.09
CA TRP A 40 15.28 7.82 3.00
C TRP A 40 15.08 8.78 1.81
N LEU A 41 14.09 9.66 1.85
CA LEU A 41 13.86 10.65 0.81
C LEU A 41 14.68 11.94 1.04
N PRO A 42 14.97 12.70 -0.04
CA PRO A 42 15.52 14.06 0.08
C PRO A 42 14.66 14.96 0.98
N GLU A 43 15.30 15.89 1.70
CA GLU A 43 14.63 16.72 2.71
C GLU A 43 13.51 17.60 2.12
N ASP A 44 13.74 18.16 0.95
CA ASP A 44 12.77 18.97 0.20
C ASP A 44 11.52 18.15 -0.20
N VAL A 45 11.73 16.90 -0.62
CA VAL A 45 10.64 15.95 -0.93
C VAL A 45 9.85 15.63 0.34
N ARG A 46 10.53 15.31 1.46
CA ARG A 46 9.87 15.04 2.75
C ARG A 46 9.04 16.23 3.22
N ALA A 47 9.61 17.44 3.14
CA ALA A 47 8.94 18.67 3.53
C ALA A 47 7.69 18.94 2.68
N THR A 48 7.78 18.74 1.37
CA THR A 48 6.67 18.89 0.43
C THR A 48 5.53 17.93 0.76
N LEU A 49 5.84 16.64 0.93
CA LEU A 49 4.84 15.63 1.28
C LEU A 49 4.12 15.99 2.59
N LYS A 50 4.88 16.30 3.65
CA LYS A 50 4.35 16.65 4.97
C LYS A 50 3.47 17.91 4.93
N LYS A 51 3.88 18.94 4.18
CA LYS A 51 3.11 20.19 4.00
C LYS A 51 1.73 19.90 3.41
N HIS A 52 1.67 19.15 2.32
CA HIS A 52 0.41 18.89 1.62
C HIS A 52 -0.49 17.91 2.37
N GLU A 53 0.07 16.90 3.03
CA GLU A 53 -0.70 15.99 3.91
C GLU A 53 -1.34 16.74 5.08
N GLY A 54 -0.56 17.58 5.78
CA GLY A 54 -1.08 18.37 6.89
C GLY A 54 -2.12 19.41 6.48
N ALA A 55 -2.07 19.89 5.23
CA ALA A 55 -3.02 20.85 4.68
C ALA A 55 -4.19 20.19 3.91
N GLY A 56 -4.22 18.85 3.77
CA GLY A 56 -5.22 18.15 2.96
C GLY A 56 -5.18 18.48 1.47
N THR A 57 -4.03 18.91 0.94
CA THR A 57 -3.85 19.35 -0.46
C THR A 57 -3.04 18.35 -1.29
N THR A 58 -3.25 17.06 -1.05
CA THR A 58 -2.54 15.95 -1.72
C THR A 58 -2.87 15.83 -3.21
N ASN A 59 -3.89 16.53 -3.71
CA ASN A 59 -4.21 16.60 -5.14
C ASN A 59 -3.40 17.67 -5.88
N SER A 60 -2.48 18.37 -5.20
CA SER A 60 -1.63 19.39 -5.83
C SER A 60 -0.56 18.77 -6.73
N GLY A 61 -0.17 19.48 -7.79
CA GLY A 61 0.93 19.04 -8.66
C GLY A 61 2.28 18.93 -7.92
N GLU A 62 2.51 19.78 -6.91
CA GLU A 62 3.69 19.71 -6.04
C GLU A 62 3.74 18.38 -5.27
N TYR A 63 2.62 17.98 -4.66
CA TYR A 63 2.53 16.70 -3.96
C TYR A 63 2.66 15.52 -4.91
N GLN A 64 1.96 15.55 -6.05
CA GLN A 64 2.03 14.48 -7.04
C GLN A 64 3.46 14.30 -7.56
N THR A 65 4.20 15.38 -7.80
CA THR A 65 5.62 15.29 -8.18
C THR A 65 6.47 14.69 -7.07
N ALA A 66 6.27 15.13 -5.81
CA ALA A 66 7.03 14.64 -4.66
C ALA A 66 6.76 13.16 -4.37
N ILE A 67 5.50 12.70 -4.45
CA ILE A 67 5.15 11.29 -4.16
C ILE A 67 5.71 10.34 -5.22
N MET A 68 5.91 10.80 -6.46
CA MET A 68 6.59 9.98 -7.48
C MET A 68 8.03 9.64 -7.10
N VAL A 69 8.72 10.45 -6.30
CA VAL A 69 10.07 10.11 -5.79
C VAL A 69 9.99 8.94 -4.80
N PHE A 70 8.95 8.91 -3.95
CA PHE A 70 8.69 7.77 -3.08
C PHE A 70 8.37 6.52 -3.91
N TYR A 71 7.50 6.63 -4.92
CA TYR A 71 7.18 5.50 -5.80
C TYR A 71 8.39 4.99 -6.58
N ALA A 72 9.25 5.87 -7.09
CA ALA A 72 10.48 5.49 -7.79
C ALA A 72 11.45 4.72 -6.91
N LYS A 73 11.41 4.93 -5.58
CA LYS A 73 12.32 4.28 -4.64
C LYS A 73 11.76 3.00 -4.04
N HIS A 74 10.46 3.00 -3.71
CA HIS A 74 9.81 1.99 -2.86
C HIS A 74 8.65 1.24 -3.52
N ALA A 75 8.08 1.73 -4.64
CA ALA A 75 7.00 1.02 -5.33
C ALA A 75 7.48 0.35 -6.62
N CYS A 76 8.07 1.11 -7.53
CA CYS A 76 8.62 0.60 -8.79
C CYS A 76 9.95 1.30 -9.07
N ARG A 77 11.04 0.54 -9.10
CA ARG A 77 12.38 1.10 -9.28
C ARG A 77 12.83 1.19 -10.75
N LEU A 78 12.06 0.61 -11.67
CA LEU A 78 12.35 0.66 -13.09
C LEU A 78 12.05 2.06 -13.64
N GLN A 79 12.98 2.61 -14.42
CA GLN A 79 12.85 3.90 -15.08
C GLN A 79 13.10 3.77 -16.60
N PRO A 80 12.19 4.26 -17.46
CA PRO A 80 10.89 4.85 -17.11
C PRO A 80 9.96 3.81 -16.44
N PHE A 81 8.96 4.29 -15.71
CA PHE A 81 7.94 3.40 -15.14
C PHE A 81 7.26 2.57 -16.24
N PRO A 82 6.97 1.28 -16.00
CA PRO A 82 6.17 0.48 -16.92
C PRO A 82 4.82 1.14 -17.22
N PRO A 83 4.31 1.06 -18.46
CA PRO A 83 3.04 1.67 -18.84
C PRO A 83 1.86 1.10 -18.02
N GLU A 84 1.91 -0.16 -17.60
CA GLU A 84 0.90 -0.80 -16.77
C GLU A 84 0.87 -0.20 -15.36
N PHE A 85 2.05 0.11 -14.79
CA PHE A 85 2.16 0.77 -13.48
C PHE A 85 1.53 2.16 -13.53
N VAL A 86 1.88 2.95 -14.56
CA VAL A 86 1.31 4.29 -14.78
C VAL A 86 -0.20 4.20 -15.02
N HIS A 87 -0.64 3.22 -15.80
CA HIS A 87 -2.07 3.00 -16.05
C HIS A 87 -2.84 2.75 -14.76
N SER A 88 -2.36 1.85 -13.88
CA SER A 88 -3.02 1.56 -12.60
C SER A 88 -3.10 2.79 -11.69
N LEU A 89 -2.04 3.60 -11.60
CA LEU A 89 -2.08 4.85 -10.83
C LEU A 89 -3.13 5.82 -11.39
N SER A 90 -3.21 5.95 -12.72
CA SER A 90 -4.15 6.87 -13.39
C SER A 90 -5.63 6.53 -13.16
N LEU A 91 -5.95 5.29 -12.74
CA LEU A 91 -7.33 4.89 -12.48
C LEU A 91 -7.90 5.59 -11.24
N ALA A 92 -7.05 5.87 -10.24
CA ALA A 92 -7.46 6.60 -9.04
C ALA A 92 -7.87 8.05 -9.39
N ASP A 93 -7.25 8.66 -10.40
CA ASP A 93 -7.63 10.00 -10.86
C ASP A 93 -8.95 10.02 -11.63
N LYS A 94 -9.32 8.89 -12.27
CA LYS A 94 -10.55 8.77 -13.07
C LYS A 94 -11.77 8.51 -12.22
N ASP A 95 -11.62 7.64 -11.22
CA ASP A 95 -12.66 7.32 -10.25
C ASP A 95 -12.01 6.99 -8.90
N PRO A 96 -11.92 7.96 -7.98
CA PRO A 96 -11.25 7.77 -6.70
C PRO A 96 -12.15 7.06 -5.68
N ALA A 97 -13.42 6.78 -5.96
CA ALA A 97 -14.42 6.44 -4.93
C ALA A 97 -14.00 5.28 -4.02
N VAL A 98 -13.50 4.19 -4.61
CA VAL A 98 -13.04 3.03 -3.83
C VAL A 98 -11.75 3.34 -3.08
N PHE A 99 -10.81 4.03 -3.71
CA PHE A 99 -9.54 4.38 -3.09
C PHE A 99 -9.76 5.31 -1.89
N ASP A 100 -10.59 6.34 -2.06
CA ASP A 100 -10.93 7.28 -1.00
C ASP A 100 -11.62 6.60 0.16
N ALA A 101 -12.66 5.79 -0.09
CA ALA A 101 -13.38 5.08 0.97
C ALA A 101 -12.50 4.09 1.75
N MET A 102 -11.54 3.46 1.07
CA MET A 102 -10.66 2.46 1.70
C MET A 102 -9.48 3.10 2.43
N MET A 103 -8.87 4.13 1.85
CA MET A 103 -7.53 4.60 2.23
C MET A 103 -7.51 6.02 2.82
N ASN A 104 -8.50 6.87 2.51
CA ASN A 104 -8.48 8.29 2.86
C ASN A 104 -9.59 8.65 3.87
N GLY A 105 -9.32 9.69 4.66
CA GLY A 105 -10.28 10.25 5.62
C GLY A 105 -10.34 9.52 6.96
N SER A 106 -11.06 10.11 7.91
CA SER A 106 -11.20 9.58 9.28
C SER A 106 -12.00 8.28 9.35
N GLU A 107 -12.75 7.94 8.29
CA GLU A 107 -13.58 6.74 8.18
C GLU A 107 -12.96 5.68 7.24
N ALA A 108 -11.69 5.84 6.86
CA ALA A 108 -11.00 4.91 5.96
C ALA A 108 -11.08 3.48 6.48
N LEU A 109 -11.76 2.61 5.73
CA LEU A 109 -12.07 1.24 6.16
C LEU A 109 -10.82 0.39 6.40
N ALA A 110 -9.71 0.67 5.70
CA ALA A 110 -8.48 -0.08 5.84
C ALA A 110 -7.56 0.44 6.96
N SER A 111 -7.84 1.61 7.56
CA SER A 111 -6.93 2.26 8.52
C SER A 111 -6.69 1.46 9.80
N GLY A 112 -7.70 0.72 10.26
CA GLY A 112 -7.63 -0.16 11.44
C GLY A 112 -7.50 -1.65 11.12
N TRP A 113 -7.31 -2.01 9.84
CA TRP A 113 -7.28 -3.41 9.44
C TRP A 113 -6.03 -4.13 9.99
N ASP A 114 -6.26 -5.23 10.71
CA ASP A 114 -5.20 -6.06 11.29
C ASP A 114 -5.66 -7.51 11.40
N ILE A 115 -4.85 -8.44 10.91
CA ILE A 115 -5.09 -9.89 11.00
C ILE A 115 -3.95 -10.63 11.69
N THR A 116 -3.01 -9.92 12.31
CA THR A 116 -1.79 -10.53 12.89
C THR A 116 -2.10 -11.64 13.89
N ASP A 117 -3.20 -11.52 14.64
CA ASP A 117 -3.72 -12.53 15.57
C ASP A 117 -4.43 -13.71 14.87
N GLN A 118 -4.87 -13.54 13.62
CA GLN A 118 -5.64 -14.51 12.84
C GLN A 118 -4.82 -15.22 11.76
N ILE A 119 -3.55 -14.86 11.54
CA ILE A 119 -2.69 -15.50 10.52
C ILE A 119 -2.67 -17.03 10.64
N HIS A 120 -2.73 -17.54 11.88
CA HIS A 120 -2.74 -18.97 12.18
C HIS A 120 -3.92 -19.74 11.54
N LEU A 121 -5.02 -19.06 11.20
CA LEU A 121 -6.18 -19.65 10.52
C LEU A 121 -5.90 -19.99 9.06
N MET A 122 -4.83 -19.44 8.47
CA MET A 122 -4.40 -19.75 7.10
C MET A 122 -3.44 -20.94 7.03
N ARG A 123 -3.13 -21.61 8.14
CA ARG A 123 -2.10 -22.67 8.24
C ARG A 123 -2.30 -23.87 7.30
N HIS A 124 -3.52 -24.08 6.80
CA HIS A 124 -3.86 -25.18 5.90
C HIS A 124 -3.42 -24.92 4.45
N VAL A 125 -3.07 -23.66 4.11
CA VAL A 125 -2.65 -23.27 2.76
C VAL A 125 -1.13 -23.09 2.73
N PRO A 126 -0.40 -23.89 1.93
CA PRO A 126 1.01 -23.61 1.62
C PRO A 126 1.16 -22.18 1.11
N THR A 127 1.95 -21.38 1.82
CA THR A 127 2.05 -19.93 1.59
C THR A 127 3.48 -19.52 1.29
N LEU A 128 3.67 -18.82 0.18
CA LEU A 128 4.90 -18.10 -0.16
C LEU A 128 4.72 -16.62 0.19
N LEU A 129 5.66 -16.07 0.96
CA LEU A 129 5.77 -14.64 1.23
C LEU A 129 6.95 -14.07 0.43
N VAL A 130 6.70 -13.03 -0.38
CA VAL A 130 7.72 -12.35 -1.19
C VAL A 130 7.62 -10.86 -0.96
N ASN A 131 8.74 -10.24 -0.57
CA ASN A 131 8.88 -8.80 -0.42
C ASN A 131 10.16 -8.34 -1.12
N GLY A 132 10.17 -7.08 -1.58
CA GLY A 132 11.38 -6.44 -2.08
C GLY A 132 12.29 -5.95 -0.95
N GLU A 133 13.58 -5.75 -1.24
CA GLU A 133 14.52 -5.13 -0.29
C GLU A 133 14.14 -3.67 0.04
N PHE A 134 13.52 -2.97 -0.92
CA PHE A 134 13.15 -1.56 -0.83
C PHE A 134 11.64 -1.33 -0.67
N ASP A 135 10.87 -2.40 -0.46
CA ASP A 135 9.41 -2.38 -0.25
C ASP A 135 9.03 -1.73 1.08
#